data_AF-A0A411WS91-F1
#
_entry.id   AF-A0A411WS91-F1
#
_cell.length_a   1.000
_cell.length_b   1.000
_cell.length_c   1.000
_cell.angle_alpha   90.00
_cell.angle_beta   90.00
_cell.angle_gamma   90.00
#
_symmetry.space_group_name_H-M   'P 1'
#
loop_
_entity.id
_entity.type
_entity.pdbx_description
1 polymer ?
#
loop_
_entity_poly.entity_id
_entity_poly.type
_entity_poly.pdbx_seq_one_letter_code
_entity_poly.pdbx_strand_id
1 'polypeptide(L)'
;MKAKYFGTAVLAAALALAGCGGKSEFTITGAFYDSLGNKVPLANPGLQLANGDDVISVPVGATDFSFPRTVEYGSNYNVVIKTQPQHMTCNPPSTAGTAGRMEAVTVALNCTQNRYSVVVSVKGLTGANLQLINGSTVLPVTVASPTASFDNIAVGDPYGVTIFNQPDGQTCTIANGAGIMGDAIRADALVTCTKNP
;
A
#
# COMPACT_ATOMS: atom_id res chain seq x y z
N MET A 1 91.93 -6.86 -23.53
CA MET A 1 90.66 -7.30 -22.90
C MET A 1 89.85 -6.02 -22.66
N LYS A 2 88.97 -5.58 -23.59
CA LYS A 2 87.49 -5.74 -23.61
C LYS A 2 86.88 -5.53 -22.20
N ALA A 3 85.97 -4.61 -21.87
CA ALA A 3 84.92 -3.80 -22.55
C ALA A 3 84.75 -2.44 -21.79
N LYS A 4 84.24 -1.30 -22.26
CA LYS A 4 83.10 -0.84 -23.11
C LYS A 4 81.72 -0.76 -22.40
N TYR A 5 81.18 0.48 -22.33
CA TYR A 5 79.78 0.94 -22.09
C TYR A 5 79.17 0.84 -20.69
N PHE A 6 78.16 1.62 -20.26
CA PHE A 6 77.60 2.99 -20.43
C PHE A 6 76.53 3.06 -19.28
N GLY A 7 76.15 4.23 -18.79
CA GLY A 7 75.37 4.36 -17.54
C GLY A 7 73.91 3.83 -17.55
N THR A 8 73.38 3.63 -16.34
CA THR A 8 71.93 3.51 -16.03
C THR A 8 71.74 3.95 -14.57
N ALA A 9 71.05 5.08 -14.34
CA ALA A 9 69.63 5.19 -14.02
C ALA A 9 69.31 4.86 -12.54
N VAL A 10 69.14 5.92 -11.75
CA VAL A 10 68.48 5.91 -10.45
C VAL A 10 67.03 5.45 -10.67
N LEU A 11 66.68 4.25 -10.18
CA LEU A 11 65.30 3.77 -10.18
C LEU A 11 64.79 3.74 -8.74
N ALA A 12 64.26 4.88 -8.30
CA ALA A 12 63.39 4.95 -7.13
C ALA A 12 62.04 4.32 -7.51
N ALA A 13 61.81 3.06 -7.12
CA ALA A 13 60.50 2.42 -7.22
C ALA A 13 59.62 2.88 -6.04
N ALA A 14 59.14 4.12 -6.12
CA ALA A 14 58.10 4.65 -5.24
C ALA A 14 56.71 4.34 -5.84
N LEU A 15 55.88 3.69 -5.02
CA LEU A 15 54.42 3.78 -4.98
C LEU A 15 53.63 3.57 -6.28
N ALA A 16 53.14 2.35 -6.46
CA ALA A 16 51.87 2.09 -7.16
C ALA A 16 51.10 0.92 -6.50
N LEU A 17 50.79 1.04 -5.20
CA LEU A 17 49.60 0.39 -4.63
C LEU A 17 48.48 1.44 -4.55
N ALA A 18 48.10 2.00 -5.69
CA ALA A 18 46.88 2.79 -5.81
C ALA A 18 45.97 2.07 -6.79
N GLY A 19 44.91 1.45 -6.28
CA GLY A 19 43.81 0.98 -7.11
C GLY A 19 43.62 -0.53 -7.17
N CYS A 20 43.30 -1.16 -6.04
CA CYS A 20 42.31 -2.25 -6.04
C CYS A 20 41.67 -2.38 -4.65
N GLY A 21 41.08 -1.28 -4.20
CA GLY A 21 40.17 -1.25 -3.05
C GLY A 21 38.87 -0.63 -3.50
N GLY A 22 38.27 -1.15 -4.58
CA GLY A 22 36.94 -0.74 -4.98
C GLY A 22 36.01 -1.02 -3.82
N LYS A 23 35.52 0.03 -3.17
CA LYS A 23 34.48 -0.13 -2.16
C LYS A 23 33.30 -0.80 -2.85
N SER A 24 32.93 -1.99 -2.40
CA SER A 24 31.72 -2.63 -2.92
C SER A 24 30.53 -1.78 -2.52
N GLU A 25 29.86 -1.23 -3.51
CA GLU A 25 28.64 -0.43 -3.36
C GLU A 25 27.44 -1.24 -3.85
N PHE A 26 26.33 -1.13 -3.13
CA PHE A 26 25.11 -1.88 -3.41
C PHE A 26 23.95 -0.92 -3.67
N THR A 27 23.25 -1.11 -4.78
CA THR A 27 21.99 -0.41 -5.03
C THR A 27 20.89 -1.02 -4.18
N ILE A 28 20.06 -0.16 -3.58
CA ILE A 28 18.84 -0.60 -2.91
C ILE A 28 17.72 -0.62 -3.94
N THR A 29 17.20 -1.81 -4.20
CA THR A 29 16.05 -2.04 -5.08
C THR A 29 14.90 -2.65 -4.30
N GLY A 30 13.73 -2.72 -4.91
CA GLY A 30 12.62 -3.43 -4.34
C GLY A 30 11.47 -3.59 -5.30
N ALA A 31 10.48 -4.35 -4.86
CA ALA A 31 9.32 -4.71 -5.65
C ALA A 31 8.05 -4.76 -4.80
N PHE A 32 6.91 -4.67 -5.47
CA PHE A 32 5.59 -4.78 -4.85
C PHE A 32 5.00 -6.16 -5.03
N TYR A 33 4.40 -6.69 -3.97
CA TYR A 33 3.81 -8.03 -3.94
C TYR A 33 2.39 -8.01 -3.40
N ASP A 34 1.54 -8.92 -3.86
CA ASP A 34 0.25 -9.22 -3.24
C ASP A 34 0.42 -10.13 -1.99
N SER A 35 -0.68 -10.48 -1.34
CA SER A 35 -0.68 -11.38 -0.18
C SER A 35 -0.29 -12.84 -0.52
N LEU A 36 -0.25 -13.18 -1.80
CA LEU A 36 0.12 -14.50 -2.32
C LEU A 36 1.60 -14.55 -2.76
N GLY A 37 2.32 -13.42 -2.67
CA GLY A 37 3.72 -13.31 -3.09
C GLY A 37 3.91 -13.08 -4.59
N ASN A 38 2.85 -12.78 -5.35
CA ASN A 38 2.97 -12.41 -6.76
C ASN A 38 3.36 -10.95 -6.88
N LYS A 39 4.24 -10.65 -7.83
CA LYS A 39 4.62 -9.27 -8.14
C LYS A 39 3.45 -8.53 -8.77
N VAL A 40 3.12 -7.35 -8.26
CA VAL A 40 1.98 -6.55 -8.72
C VAL A 40 2.39 -5.10 -8.94
N PRO A 41 1.70 -4.34 -9.80
CA PRO A 41 1.93 -2.91 -9.94
C PRO A 41 1.35 -2.12 -8.76
N LEU A 42 2.00 -1.00 -8.39
CA LEU A 42 1.41 -0.01 -7.49
C LEU A 42 0.15 0.59 -8.12
N ALA A 43 -1.01 0.41 -7.49
CA ALA A 43 -2.30 0.81 -8.07
C ALA A 43 -2.58 2.31 -7.96
N ASN A 44 -2.04 2.99 -6.94
CA ASN A 44 -2.38 4.38 -6.62
C ASN A 44 -1.15 5.28 -6.49
N PRO A 45 -1.26 6.57 -6.85
CA PRO A 45 -0.15 7.51 -6.79
C PRO A 45 0.17 7.93 -5.35
N GLY A 46 1.29 8.64 -5.17
CA GLY A 46 1.63 9.34 -3.94
C GLY A 46 2.60 8.60 -3.02
N LEU A 47 2.97 7.36 -3.33
CA LEU A 47 3.97 6.62 -2.55
C LEU A 47 5.33 7.32 -2.61
N GLN A 48 5.89 7.63 -1.44
CA GLN A 48 7.27 8.05 -1.29
C GLN A 48 8.00 7.11 -0.35
N LEU A 49 9.19 6.66 -0.77
CA LEU A 49 10.09 5.84 0.03
C LEU A 49 11.34 6.65 0.36
N ALA A 50 11.92 6.41 1.53
CA ALA A 50 13.14 7.08 1.94
C ALA A 50 14.14 6.09 2.53
N ASN A 51 15.42 6.29 2.24
CA ASN A 51 16.53 5.67 2.95
C ASN A 51 17.45 6.79 3.46
N GLY A 52 17.19 7.26 4.69
CA GLY A 52 17.75 8.52 5.18
C GLY A 52 17.27 9.71 4.34
N ASP A 53 18.20 10.51 3.83
CA ASP A 53 17.91 11.68 2.99
C ASP A 53 17.69 11.34 1.50
N ASP A 54 17.89 10.08 1.10
CA ASP A 54 17.58 9.64 -0.26
C ASP A 54 16.09 9.31 -0.35
N VAL A 55 15.33 10.10 -1.10
CA VAL A 55 13.87 10.01 -1.18
C VAL A 55 13.48 9.82 -2.63
N ILE A 56 12.65 8.80 -2.88
CA ILE A 56 12.11 8.50 -4.20
C ILE A 56 10.59 8.59 -4.19
N SER A 57 10.02 9.07 -5.29
CA SER A 57 8.59 8.97 -5.58
C SER A 57 8.37 7.80 -6.53
N VAL A 58 7.50 6.87 -6.15
CA VAL A 58 7.21 5.69 -6.98
C VAL A 58 5.98 5.96 -7.85
N PRO A 59 6.08 5.87 -9.19
CA PRO A 59 4.94 6.13 -10.05
C PRO A 59 3.92 5.00 -10.01
N VAL A 60 2.65 5.34 -10.28
CA VAL A 60 1.59 4.34 -10.48
C VAL A 60 1.96 3.38 -11.61
N GLY A 61 1.60 2.11 -11.46
CA GLY A 61 1.95 1.06 -12.42
C GLY A 61 3.34 0.45 -12.23
N ALA A 62 4.21 1.06 -11.40
CA ALA A 62 5.53 0.50 -11.14
C ALA A 62 5.41 -0.85 -10.40
N THR A 63 6.14 -1.85 -10.87
CA THR A 63 6.31 -3.16 -10.22
C THR A 63 7.61 -3.24 -9.42
N ASP A 64 8.56 -2.35 -9.72
CA ASP A 64 9.88 -2.24 -9.12
C ASP A 64 10.20 -0.78 -8.75
N PHE A 65 11.12 -0.60 -7.80
CA PHE A 65 11.74 0.68 -7.49
C PHE A 65 13.24 0.52 -7.23
N SER A 66 13.97 1.62 -7.38
CA SER A 66 15.40 1.70 -7.08
C SER A 66 15.72 3.05 -6.46
N PHE A 67 16.52 3.03 -5.41
CA PHE A 67 17.13 4.25 -4.88
C PHE A 67 18.31 4.66 -5.77
N PRO A 68 18.51 5.97 -6.03
CA PRO A 68 19.63 6.45 -6.83
C PRO A 68 20.96 6.38 -6.08
N ARG A 69 20.97 6.49 -4.74
CA ARG A 69 22.21 6.33 -3.96
C ARG A 69 22.46 4.86 -3.62
N THR A 70 23.71 4.46 -3.80
CA THR A 70 24.22 3.18 -3.35
C THR A 70 24.59 3.23 -1.86
N VAL A 71 24.69 2.06 -1.24
CA VAL A 71 25.19 1.89 0.14
C VAL A 71 26.49 1.09 0.14
N GLU A 72 27.49 1.54 0.90
CA GLU A 72 28.77 0.84 1.01
C GLU A 72 28.61 -0.49 1.77
N TYR A 73 29.43 -1.49 1.43
CA TYR A 73 29.51 -2.76 2.17
C TYR A 73 29.60 -2.53 3.69
N GLY A 74 28.81 -3.26 4.47
CA GLY A 74 28.79 -3.15 5.93
C GLY A 74 28.03 -1.93 6.46
N SER A 75 27.56 -1.02 5.60
CA SER A 75 26.71 0.11 6.02
C SER A 75 25.27 -0.34 6.23
N ASN A 76 24.61 0.30 7.20
CA ASN A 76 23.20 0.08 7.46
C ASN A 76 22.33 0.85 6.47
N TYR A 77 21.22 0.25 6.09
CA TYR A 77 20.13 0.91 5.38
C TYR A 77 18.83 0.74 6.17
N ASN A 78 17.90 1.67 5.99
CA ASN A 78 16.54 1.57 6.50
C ASN A 78 15.60 2.25 5.51
N VAL A 79 14.95 1.44 4.68
CA VAL A 79 13.92 1.92 3.76
C VAL A 79 12.62 2.10 4.52
N VAL A 80 12.13 3.33 4.60
CA VAL A 80 10.87 3.68 5.24
C VAL A 80 9.85 4.18 4.24
N ILE A 81 8.58 3.93 4.52
CA ILE A 81 7.48 4.58 3.81
C ILE A 81 7.35 6.00 4.36
N LYS A 82 7.84 6.99 3.62
CA LYS A 82 7.76 8.40 3.99
C LYS A 82 6.35 8.95 3.80
N THR A 83 5.65 8.49 2.77
CA THR A 83 4.27 8.87 2.49
C THR A 83 3.55 7.67 1.88
N GLN A 84 2.41 7.30 2.46
CA GLN A 84 1.56 6.24 1.93
C GLN A 84 0.96 6.67 0.57
N PRO A 85 0.71 5.72 -0.35
CA PRO A 85 -0.04 6.05 -1.56
C PRO A 85 -1.48 6.45 -1.21
N GLN A 86 -2.12 7.21 -2.07
CA GLN A 86 -3.52 7.59 -1.89
C GLN A 86 -4.41 6.35 -1.90
N HIS A 87 -5.40 6.29 -1.00
CA HIS A 87 -6.39 5.22 -0.92
C HIS A 87 -5.82 3.81 -0.66
N MET A 88 -4.54 3.70 -0.31
CA MET A 88 -3.85 2.45 -0.06
C MET A 88 -3.04 2.50 1.23
N THR A 89 -2.71 1.32 1.75
CA THR A 89 -1.73 1.15 2.81
C THR A 89 -0.67 0.14 2.37
N CYS A 90 0.60 0.55 2.42
CA CYS A 90 1.76 -0.27 2.15
C CYS A 90 2.47 -0.72 3.44
N ASN A 91 2.97 -1.95 3.45
CA ASN A 91 3.69 -2.60 4.54
C ASN A 91 4.89 -3.42 4.01
N PRO A 92 5.91 -3.70 4.82
CA PRO A 92 6.14 -3.13 6.15
C PRO A 92 6.47 -1.62 6.08
N PRO A 93 6.21 -0.85 7.15
CA PRO A 93 6.50 0.59 7.21
C PRO A 93 7.99 0.91 7.16
N SER A 94 8.84 -0.05 7.55
CA SER A 94 10.29 0.04 7.52
C SER A 94 10.91 -1.32 7.20
N THR A 95 11.95 -1.34 6.39
CA THR A 95 12.81 -2.51 6.14
C THR A 95 14.26 -2.09 6.32
N ALA A 96 14.95 -2.69 7.29
CA ALA A 96 16.32 -2.34 7.64
C ALA A 96 17.26 -3.55 7.55
N GLY A 97 18.54 -3.27 7.30
CA GLY A 97 19.59 -4.29 7.25
C GLY A 97 20.96 -3.68 7.00
N THR A 98 21.92 -4.55 6.72
CA THR A 98 23.31 -4.17 6.43
C THR A 98 23.68 -4.64 5.01
N ALA A 99 24.30 -3.75 4.23
CA ALA A 99 24.69 -4.04 2.85
C ALA A 99 25.81 -5.09 2.76
N GLY A 100 25.79 -5.91 1.71
CA GLY A 100 26.84 -6.90 1.44
C GLY A 100 26.60 -8.32 1.92
N ARG A 101 25.42 -8.61 2.53
CA ARG A 101 24.99 -9.99 2.81
C ARG A 101 24.53 -10.74 1.54
N MET A 102 24.12 -9.99 0.52
CA MET A 102 23.61 -10.48 -0.77
C MET A 102 24.22 -9.64 -1.90
N GLU A 103 24.10 -10.10 -3.15
CA GLU A 103 24.55 -9.34 -4.34
C GLU A 103 23.82 -8.00 -4.51
N ALA A 104 22.60 -7.88 -3.98
CA ALA A 104 21.80 -6.66 -3.96
C ALA A 104 21.01 -6.53 -2.65
N VAL A 105 20.61 -5.30 -2.31
CA VAL A 105 19.66 -5.04 -1.22
C VAL A 105 18.27 -4.98 -1.82
N THR A 106 17.45 -5.99 -1.57
CA THR A 106 16.08 -6.07 -2.08
C THR A 106 15.05 -5.85 -0.97
N VAL A 107 14.13 -4.92 -1.19
CA VAL A 107 13.00 -4.64 -0.30
C VAL A 107 11.69 -5.13 -0.94
N ALA A 108 10.90 -5.87 -0.17
CA ALA A 108 9.57 -6.29 -0.58
C ALA A 108 8.52 -5.42 0.13
N LEU A 109 7.62 -4.81 -0.63
CA LEU A 109 6.48 -4.06 -0.11
C LEU A 109 5.17 -4.69 -0.55
N ASN A 110 4.20 -4.77 0.34
CA ASN A 110 2.83 -5.15 0.05
C ASN A 110 1.94 -3.92 0.20
N CYS A 111 1.30 -3.50 -0.88
CA CYS A 111 0.38 -2.36 -0.88
C CYS A 111 -1.03 -2.86 -1.13
N THR A 112 -1.96 -2.50 -0.24
CA THR A 112 -3.36 -2.93 -0.32
C THR A 112 -4.29 -1.74 -0.42
N GLN A 113 -5.32 -1.86 -1.24
CA GLN A 113 -6.39 -0.86 -1.31
C GLN A 113 -7.12 -0.81 0.03
N ASN A 114 -7.30 0.39 0.56
CA ASN A 114 -8.05 0.61 1.79
C ASN A 114 -9.51 0.20 1.57
N ARG A 115 -10.13 -0.31 2.63
CA ARG A 115 -11.53 -0.78 2.60
C ARG A 115 -12.28 -0.24 3.81
N TYR A 116 -13.52 0.15 3.60
CA TYR A 116 -14.38 0.73 4.62
C TYR A 116 -15.79 0.15 4.53
N SER A 117 -16.64 0.52 5.48
CA SER A 117 -18.03 0.08 5.56
C SER A 117 -19.03 1.19 5.23
N VAL A 118 -20.19 0.78 4.73
CA VAL A 118 -21.40 1.61 4.68
C VAL A 118 -22.33 1.17 5.81
N VAL A 119 -22.50 2.06 6.78
CA VAL A 119 -23.43 1.93 7.90
C VAL A 119 -24.74 2.59 7.53
N VAL A 120 -25.83 1.84 7.68
CA VAL A 120 -27.19 2.28 7.38
C VAL A 120 -27.98 2.31 8.68
N SER A 121 -28.49 3.49 9.02
CA SER A 121 -29.41 3.64 10.16
C SER A 121 -30.85 3.47 9.71
N VAL A 122 -31.71 2.90 10.56
CA VAL A 122 -33.13 2.70 10.27
C VAL A 122 -33.98 3.44 11.30
N LYS A 123 -34.93 4.25 10.82
CA LYS A 123 -35.89 4.99 11.65
C LYS A 123 -37.31 4.51 11.39
N GLY A 124 -38.11 4.44 12.45
CA GLY A 124 -39.54 4.09 12.38
C GLY A 124 -39.82 2.61 12.17
N LEU A 125 -38.82 1.73 12.26
CA LEU A 125 -39.02 0.28 12.13
C LEU A 125 -39.78 -0.29 13.33
N THR A 126 -40.91 -0.91 13.07
CA THR A 126 -41.73 -1.64 14.05
C THR A 126 -42.12 -3.03 13.55
N GLY A 127 -42.10 -3.27 12.23
CA GLY A 127 -42.33 -4.57 11.62
C GLY A 127 -41.08 -5.46 11.62
N ALA A 128 -41.28 -6.77 11.54
CA ALA A 128 -40.20 -7.73 11.36
C ALA A 128 -39.79 -7.83 9.88
N ASN A 129 -38.74 -8.60 9.58
CA ASN A 129 -38.35 -9.00 8.22
C ASN A 129 -37.79 -7.90 7.30
N LEU A 130 -37.43 -6.71 7.81
CA LEU A 130 -36.65 -5.76 7.01
C LEU A 130 -35.31 -6.39 6.62
N GLN A 131 -35.01 -6.40 5.32
CA GLN A 131 -33.72 -6.82 4.80
C GLN A 131 -33.16 -5.76 3.86
N LEU A 132 -31.88 -5.43 4.04
CA LEU A 132 -31.14 -4.54 3.16
C LEU A 132 -30.14 -5.36 2.34
N ILE A 133 -29.86 -4.93 1.11
CA ILE A 133 -28.90 -5.60 0.23
C ILE A 133 -27.92 -4.59 -0.36
N ASN A 134 -26.65 -4.98 -0.44
CA ASN A 134 -25.60 -4.30 -1.21
C ASN A 134 -24.84 -5.36 -2.03
N GLY A 135 -24.93 -5.29 -3.36
CA GLY A 135 -24.42 -6.34 -4.22
C GLY A 135 -25.13 -7.67 -3.97
N SER A 136 -24.38 -8.71 -3.59
CA SER A 136 -24.92 -10.03 -3.22
C SER A 136 -25.10 -10.24 -1.71
N THR A 137 -24.67 -9.28 -0.89
CA THR A 137 -24.77 -9.38 0.57
C THR A 137 -26.14 -8.87 1.03
N VAL A 138 -26.92 -9.76 1.64
CA VAL A 138 -28.22 -9.42 2.26
C VAL A 138 -28.05 -9.45 3.79
N LEU A 139 -28.47 -8.38 4.46
CA LEU A 139 -28.42 -8.26 5.91
C LEU A 139 -29.82 -8.02 6.50
N PRO A 140 -30.22 -8.77 7.54
CA PRO A 140 -31.44 -8.49 8.27
C PRO A 140 -31.26 -7.26 9.16
N VAL A 141 -32.33 -6.48 9.32
CA VAL A 141 -32.41 -5.40 10.32
C VAL A 141 -33.60 -5.67 11.23
N THR A 142 -33.40 -5.49 12.54
CA THR A 142 -34.45 -5.76 13.53
C THR A 142 -34.78 -4.51 14.33
N VAL A 143 -35.95 -4.49 14.98
CA VAL A 143 -36.35 -3.40 15.88
C VAL A 143 -35.35 -3.24 17.04
N ALA A 144 -34.77 -4.35 17.52
CA ALA A 144 -33.78 -4.34 18.61
C ALA A 144 -32.40 -3.80 18.17
N SER A 145 -32.08 -3.88 16.88
CA SER A 145 -30.83 -3.38 16.30
C SER A 145 -31.13 -2.72 14.94
N PRO A 146 -31.59 -1.45 14.94
CA PRO A 146 -32.08 -0.77 13.75
C PRO A 146 -30.92 -0.19 12.91
N THR A 147 -29.87 -0.97 12.71
CA THR A 147 -28.69 -0.60 11.93
C THR A 147 -28.15 -1.79 11.15
N ALA A 148 -27.62 -1.55 9.95
CA ALA A 148 -26.85 -2.53 9.18
C ALA A 148 -25.46 -1.95 8.82
N SER A 149 -24.44 -2.80 8.72
CA SER A 149 -23.11 -2.43 8.24
C SER A 149 -22.71 -3.34 7.09
N PHE A 150 -22.49 -2.78 5.90
CA PHE A 150 -21.91 -3.48 4.76
C PHE A 150 -20.42 -3.18 4.73
N ASP A 151 -19.61 -4.16 5.14
CA ASP A 151 -18.17 -4.00 5.32
C ASP A 151 -17.37 -4.32 4.05
N ASN A 152 -16.05 -4.07 4.12
CA ASN A 152 -15.06 -4.54 3.14
C ASN A 152 -15.25 -4.00 1.71
N ILE A 153 -15.78 -2.78 1.57
CA ILE A 153 -15.92 -2.11 0.27
C ILE A 153 -14.64 -1.32 0.01
N ALA A 154 -13.97 -1.57 -1.12
CA ALA A 154 -12.72 -0.89 -1.41
C ALA A 154 -12.95 0.58 -1.79
N VAL A 155 -12.01 1.46 -1.41
CA VAL A 155 -12.05 2.85 -1.83
C VAL A 155 -12.06 2.92 -3.36
N GLY A 156 -12.97 3.70 -3.92
CA GLY A 156 -13.19 3.79 -5.37
C GLY A 156 -14.25 2.82 -5.91
N ASP A 157 -14.62 1.77 -5.16
CA ASP A 157 -15.69 0.87 -5.58
C ASP A 157 -17.08 1.52 -5.37
N PRO A 158 -18.04 1.25 -6.27
CA PRO A 158 -19.43 1.64 -6.07
C PRO A 158 -20.09 0.79 -4.98
N TYR A 159 -20.98 1.40 -4.21
CA TYR A 159 -21.95 0.71 -3.37
C TYR A 159 -23.37 1.13 -3.74
N GLY A 160 -24.32 0.23 -3.52
CA GLY A 160 -25.73 0.42 -3.83
C GLY A 160 -26.59 -0.36 -2.85
N VAL A 161 -26.83 0.22 -1.68
CA VAL A 161 -27.75 -0.32 -0.69
C VAL A 161 -29.19 -0.08 -1.13
N THR A 162 -29.97 -1.15 -1.19
CA THR A 162 -31.40 -1.12 -1.45
C THR A 162 -32.16 -1.95 -0.42
N ILE A 163 -33.49 -1.80 -0.40
CA ILE A 163 -34.36 -2.62 0.44
C ILE A 163 -34.66 -3.90 -0.33
N PHE A 164 -34.16 -5.02 0.18
CA PHE A 164 -34.39 -6.34 -0.40
C PHE A 164 -35.77 -6.89 -0.03
N ASN A 165 -36.15 -6.73 1.24
CA ASN A 165 -37.47 -7.09 1.74
C ASN A 165 -38.03 -5.99 2.63
N GLN A 166 -39.26 -5.58 2.37
CA GLN A 166 -39.98 -4.63 3.22
C GLN A 166 -40.37 -5.30 4.54
N PRO A 167 -40.43 -4.57 5.66
CA PRO A 167 -40.87 -5.13 6.91
C PRO A 167 -42.38 -5.34 6.94
N ASP A 168 -42.84 -6.25 7.79
CA ASP A 168 -44.26 -6.57 7.94
C ASP A 168 -45.07 -5.31 8.32
N GLY A 169 -46.12 -5.01 7.56
CA GLY A 169 -47.04 -3.91 7.85
C GLY A 169 -46.45 -2.50 7.69
N GLN A 170 -45.28 -2.36 7.05
CA GLN A 170 -44.64 -1.07 6.80
C GLN A 170 -44.12 -0.95 5.37
N THR A 171 -43.87 0.29 4.95
CA THR A 171 -43.11 0.61 3.75
C THR A 171 -41.94 1.48 4.17
N CYS A 172 -40.74 1.05 3.81
CA CYS A 172 -39.51 1.77 4.03
C CYS A 172 -38.96 2.35 2.73
N THR A 173 -38.25 3.48 2.84
CA THR A 173 -37.49 4.12 1.77
C THR A 173 -36.06 4.37 2.24
N ILE A 174 -35.11 4.44 1.31
CA ILE A 174 -33.70 4.70 1.62
C ILE A 174 -33.23 6.02 1.00
N ALA A 175 -32.53 6.83 1.79
CA ALA A 175 -31.79 8.00 1.36
C ALA A 175 -30.28 7.73 1.48
N ASN A 176 -29.48 8.30 0.56
CA ASN A 176 -28.02 8.12 0.47
C ASN A 176 -27.59 6.64 0.42
N GLY A 177 -28.42 5.77 -0.17
CA GLY A 177 -28.14 4.34 -0.27
C GLY A 177 -27.05 3.98 -1.27
N ALA A 178 -26.66 4.88 -2.18
CA ALA A 178 -25.70 4.59 -3.23
C ALA A 178 -24.62 5.67 -3.34
N GLY A 179 -23.43 5.27 -3.80
CA GLY A 179 -22.29 6.17 -3.97
C GLY A 179 -21.01 5.43 -4.33
N ILE A 180 -19.88 6.16 -4.26
CA ILE A 180 -18.53 5.60 -4.36
C ILE A 180 -17.90 5.64 -2.96
N MET A 181 -17.26 4.54 -2.58
CA MET A 181 -16.59 4.46 -1.29
C MET A 181 -15.36 5.40 -1.24
N GLY A 182 -15.27 6.20 -0.19
CA GLY A 182 -14.14 7.10 0.07
C GLY A 182 -13.26 6.61 1.23
N ASP A 183 -12.30 7.44 1.67
CA ASP A 183 -11.30 7.08 2.69
C ASP A 183 -11.80 7.05 4.14
N ALA A 184 -13.07 6.73 4.37
CA ALA A 184 -13.63 6.61 5.70
C ALA A 184 -14.91 5.78 5.68
N ILE A 185 -15.31 5.30 6.87
CA ILE A 185 -16.63 4.74 7.11
C ILE A 185 -17.70 5.74 6.65
N ARG A 186 -18.68 5.25 5.88
CA ARG A 186 -19.88 6.01 5.49
C ARG A 186 -21.00 5.67 6.46
N ALA A 187 -21.67 6.67 7.03
CA ALA A 187 -22.72 6.48 8.03
C ALA A 187 -23.94 7.42 7.82
N ASP A 188 -24.09 7.92 6.60
CA ASP A 188 -25.10 8.90 6.19
C ASP A 188 -26.30 8.26 5.45
N ALA A 189 -26.24 6.95 5.19
CA ALA A 189 -27.35 6.17 4.64
C ALA A 189 -28.46 6.00 5.68
N LEU A 190 -29.68 6.36 5.32
CA LEU A 190 -30.84 6.36 6.22
C LEU A 190 -32.03 5.67 5.58
N VAL A 191 -32.55 4.66 6.25
CA VAL A 191 -33.84 4.04 5.93
C VAL A 191 -34.92 4.63 6.83
N THR A 192 -36.03 5.06 6.24
CA THR A 192 -37.20 5.57 6.97
C THR A 192 -38.41 4.70 6.64
N CYS A 193 -39.02 4.13 7.69
CA CYS A 193 -40.17 3.25 7.60
C CYS A 193 -41.43 3.93 8.11
N THR A 194 -42.53 3.75 7.39
CA THR A 194 -43.87 4.22 7.77
C THR A 194 -44.85 3.05 7.77
N LYS A 195 -45.78 3.05 8.71
CA LYS A 195 -46.85 2.04 8.76
C LYS A 195 -47.71 2.12 7.50
N ASN A 196 -48.08 0.96 6.95
CA ASN A 196 -49.02 0.89 5.84
C ASN A 196 -50.44 1.23 6.32
N PRO A 197 -51.30 1.81 5.45
CA PRO A 197 -52.71 2.06 5.76
C PRO A 197 -53.49 0.77 6.05
#